data_AF-A0A839Y7N1-F1
#
_entry.id   AF-A0A839Y7N1-F1
#
_cell.length_a   1.000
_cell.length_b   1.000
_cell.length_c   1.000
_cell.angle_alpha   90.00
_cell.angle_beta   90.00
_cell.angle_gamma   90.00
#
_symmetry.space_group_name_H-M   'P 1'
#
loop_
_entity.id
_entity.type
_entity.pdbx_description
1 polymer ?
#
loop_
_entity_poly.entity_id
_entity_poly.type
_entity_poly.pdbx_seq_one_letter_code
_entity_poly.pdbx_strand_id
1 'polypeptide(L)'
;MAMFGIALFFGLLLCGLAFRANSRFRREDRLPMQWWLTGHVTWSAPRVLALAFIPALAIGVLAIDAALAMNLQPRPGQEGMVLPGLIGTGLLFLLVQRLHLWLIEKTLRRGDS
;
A
#
# COMPACT_ATOMS: atom_id res chain seq x y z
N MET A 1 15.08 -1.62 16.95
CA MET A 1 15.58 -2.54 15.88
C MET A 1 14.46 -3.37 15.26
N ALA A 2 13.69 -4.16 16.03
CA ALA A 2 12.61 -5.00 15.48
C ALA A 2 11.54 -4.22 14.69
N MET A 3 11.12 -3.05 15.17
CA MET A 3 10.10 -2.22 14.50
C MET A 3 10.52 -1.75 13.11
N PHE A 4 11.75 -1.24 12.97
CA PHE A 4 12.29 -0.88 11.65
C PHE A 4 12.43 -2.08 10.73
N GLY A 5 12.80 -3.25 11.26
CA GLY A 5 12.85 -4.49 10.49
C GLY A 5 11.48 -4.86 9.90
N ILE A 6 10.42 -4.75 10.69
CA ILE A 6 9.04 -5.01 10.25
C ILE A 6 8.60 -3.98 9.20
N ALA A 7 8.81 -2.69 9.46
CA ALA A 7 8.48 -1.62 8.52
C ALA A 7 9.21 -1.80 7.17
N LEU A 8 10.51 -2.12 7.22
CA LEU A 8 11.32 -2.38 6.04
C LEU A 8 10.81 -3.61 5.27
N PHE A 9 10.50 -4.70 5.96
CA PHE A 9 9.97 -5.92 5.36
C PHE A 9 8.67 -5.65 4.57
N PHE A 10 7.69 -4.99 5.19
CA PHE A 10 6.44 -4.65 4.50
C PHE A 10 6.65 -3.64 3.37
N GLY A 11 7.51 -2.64 3.56
CA GLY A 11 7.87 -1.68 2.52
C GLY A 11 8.46 -2.36 1.28
N LEU A 12 9.39 -3.29 1.48
CA LEU A 12 10.00 -4.07 0.38
C LEU A 12 8.98 -4.96 -0.33
N LEU A 13 8.06 -5.61 0.41
CA LEU A 13 7.00 -6.41 -0.19
C LEU A 13 6.07 -5.56 -1.07
N LEU A 14 5.65 -4.38 -0.58
CA LEU A 14 4.79 -3.45 -1.32
C LEU A 14 5.48 -2.91 -2.57
N CYS A 15 6.76 -2.54 -2.44
CA CYS A 15 7.59 -2.14 -3.58
C CYS A 15 7.69 -3.28 -4.60
N GLY A 16 7.97 -4.52 -4.17
CA GLY A 16 8.01 -5.68 -5.05
C GLY A 16 6.70 -5.91 -5.81
N LEU A 17 5.56 -5.76 -5.12
CA LEU A 17 4.24 -5.84 -5.76
C LEU A 17 4.03 -4.72 -6.80
N ALA A 18 4.43 -3.49 -6.48
CA ALA A 18 4.34 -2.35 -7.40
C ALA A 18 5.24 -2.53 -8.64
N PHE A 19 6.48 -3.02 -8.48
CA PHE A 19 7.38 -3.31 -9.60
C PHE A 19 6.84 -4.41 -10.51
N ARG A 20 6.29 -5.48 -9.92
CA ARG A 20 5.64 -6.56 -10.68
C ARG A 20 4.44 -6.04 -11.46
N ALA A 21 3.63 -5.18 -10.83
CA ALA A 21 2.50 -4.54 -11.49
C ALA A 21 2.92 -3.57 -12.61
N ASN A 22 4.01 -2.83 -12.43
CA ASN A 22 4.54 -1.92 -13.47
C ASN A 22 4.93 -2.68 -14.73
N SER A 23 5.53 -3.85 -14.58
CA SER A 23 5.84 -4.74 -15.71
C SER A 23 4.58 -5.26 -16.39
N ARG A 24 3.53 -5.57 -15.62
CA ARG A 24 2.26 -6.09 -16.12
C ARG A 24 1.45 -5.05 -16.88
N PHE A 25 1.40 -3.81 -16.39
CA PHE A 25 0.65 -2.71 -16.99
C PHE A 25 1.50 -1.84 -17.92
N ARG A 26 2.59 -2.39 -18.48
CA ARG A 26 3.55 -1.62 -19.29
C ARG A 26 2.93 -1.03 -20.57
N ARG A 27 1.81 -1.57 -21.03
CA ARG A 27 1.05 -1.08 -22.19
C ARG A 27 0.16 0.12 -21.87
N GLU A 28 -0.07 0.41 -20.58
CA GLU A 28 -0.94 1.51 -20.13
C GLU A 28 -0.10 2.70 -19.66
N ASP A 29 -0.28 3.86 -20.28
CA ASP A 29 0.44 5.08 -19.87
C ASP A 29 -0.14 5.68 -18.57
N ARG A 30 -1.44 5.49 -18.35
CA ARG A 30 -2.16 5.99 -17.19
C ARG A 30 -2.96 4.88 -16.53
N LEU A 31 -2.98 4.88 -15.20
CA LEU A 31 -3.74 3.91 -14.41
C LEU A 31 -4.82 4.61 -13.60
N PRO A 32 -6.00 3.98 -13.46
CA PRO A 32 -7.06 4.49 -12.61
C PRO A 32 -6.64 4.47 -11.13
N MET A 33 -6.92 5.56 -10.44
CA MET A 33 -6.63 5.76 -9.02
C MET A 33 -7.89 5.72 -8.16
N GLN A 34 -9.03 6.12 -8.73
CA GLN A 34 -10.29 6.24 -8.01
C GLN A 34 -11.46 5.76 -8.86
N TRP A 35 -12.45 5.18 -8.18
CA TRP A 35 -13.65 4.61 -8.79
C TRP A 35 -14.88 5.06 -8.02
N TRP A 36 -15.96 5.37 -8.74
CA TRP A 36 -17.29 5.45 -8.15
C TRP A 36 -17.79 4.05 -7.74
N LEU A 37 -18.80 3.99 -6.87
CA LEU A 37 -19.50 2.73 -6.54
C LEU A 37 -20.14 2.07 -7.77
N THR A 38 -20.42 2.85 -8.82
CA THR A 38 -20.88 2.36 -10.13
C THR A 38 -19.77 1.67 -10.94
N GLY A 39 -18.50 1.77 -10.50
CA GLY A 39 -17.33 1.20 -11.17
C GLY A 39 -16.70 2.12 -12.23
N HIS A 40 -17.25 3.31 -12.46
CA HIS A 40 -16.64 4.30 -13.35
C HIS A 40 -15.39 4.92 -12.72
N VAL A 41 -14.35 5.08 -13.52
CA VAL A 41 -13.10 5.75 -13.10
C VAL A 41 -13.33 7.24 -13.02
N THR A 42 -13.01 7.84 -11.88
CA THR A 42 -13.08 9.30 -11.69
C THR A 42 -11.76 9.97 -11.99
N TRP A 43 -10.66 9.30 -11.67
CA TRP A 43 -9.34 9.88 -11.75
C TRP A 43 -8.29 8.85 -12.13
N SER A 44 -7.41 9.25 -13.05
CA SER A 44 -6.28 8.44 -13.53
C SER A 44 -4.98 9.23 -13.43
N ALA A 45 -3.93 8.57 -12.97
CA ALA A 45 -2.59 9.14 -12.82
C ALA A 45 -1.58 8.43 -13.74
N PRO A 46 -0.40 9.03 -14.01
CA PRO A 46 0.69 8.34 -14.70
C PRO A 46 1.03 7.02 -14.00
N ARG A 47 1.28 5.96 -14.77
CA ARG A 47 1.47 4.59 -14.27
C ARG A 47 2.43 4.50 -13.07
N VAL A 48 3.60 5.15 -13.17
CA VAL A 48 4.61 5.11 -12.11
C VAL A 48 4.09 5.74 -10.83
N LEU A 49 3.42 6.89 -10.93
CA LEU A 49 2.87 7.59 -9.77
C LEU A 49 1.75 6.77 -9.11
N ALA A 50 0.87 6.18 -9.93
CA ALA A 50 -0.22 5.35 -9.43
C ALA A 50 0.28 4.13 -8.64
N LEU A 51 1.29 3.44 -9.18
CA LEU A 51 1.84 2.23 -8.55
C LEU A 51 2.72 2.53 -7.33
N ALA A 52 3.38 3.70 -7.30
CA ALA A 52 4.23 4.11 -6.19
C ALA A 52 3.45 4.70 -5.01
N PHE A 53 2.20 5.14 -5.21
CA PHE A 53 1.43 5.85 -4.20
C PHE A 53 1.23 5.06 -2.91
N ILE A 54 0.68 3.84 -2.99
CA ILE A 54 0.43 3.01 -1.80
C ILE A 54 1.73 2.55 -1.12
N PRO A 55 2.78 2.07 -1.83
CA PRO A 55 4.06 1.77 -1.20
C PRO A 55 4.66 2.97 -0.46
N ALA A 56 4.64 4.17 -1.08
CA ALA A 56 5.19 5.37 -0.46
C ALA A 56 4.41 5.76 0.81
N LEU A 57 3.07 5.73 0.73
CA LEU A 57 2.21 6.02 1.88
C LEU A 57 2.44 5.01 3.01
N ALA A 58 2.51 3.72 2.70
CA ALA A 58 2.75 2.67 3.68
C ALA A 58 4.11 2.81 4.35
N ILE A 59 5.17 3.10 3.60
CA ILE A 59 6.51 3.34 4.16
C ILE A 59 6.47 4.52 5.12
N GLY A 60 5.83 5.63 4.73
CA GLY A 60 5.69 6.80 5.59
C GLY A 60 4.95 6.50 6.89
N VAL A 61 3.78 5.85 6.80
CA VAL A 61 2.98 5.48 7.98
C VAL A 61 3.73 4.51 8.89
N LEU A 62 4.31 3.44 8.34
CA LEU A 62 5.04 2.45 9.13
C LEU A 62 6.31 3.03 9.77
N ALA A 63 6.99 3.97 9.10
CA ALA A 63 8.14 4.66 9.65
C ALA A 63 7.73 5.58 10.81
N ILE A 64 6.62 6.31 10.68
CA ILE A 64 6.05 7.13 11.75
C ILE A 64 5.63 6.25 12.93
N ASP A 65 4.89 5.17 12.69
CA ASP A 65 4.47 4.23 13.74
C ASP A 65 5.67 3.64 14.48
N ALA A 66 6.69 3.19 13.75
CA ALA A 66 7.93 2.67 14.34
C ALA A 66 8.66 3.75 15.17
N ALA A 67 8.73 4.99 14.69
CA ALA A 67 9.35 6.09 15.42
C ALA A 67 8.56 6.44 16.70
N LEU A 68 7.23 6.52 16.62
CA LEU A 68 6.38 6.79 17.77
C LEU A 68 6.50 5.69 18.82
N ALA A 69 6.47 4.42 18.40
CA ALA A 69 6.61 3.28 19.29
C ALA A 69 8.00 3.19 19.97
N MET A 70 9.03 3.84 19.42
CA MET A 70 10.35 3.94 20.05
C MET A 70 10.49 5.11 21.02
N ASN A 71 9.73 6.20 20.80
CA ASN A 71 9.90 7.45 21.55
C ASN A 71 8.79 7.71 22.58
N LEU A 72 7.66 7.00 22.47
CA LEU A 72 6.52 7.15 23.38
C LEU A 72 6.32 5.88 24.20
N GLN A 73 6.07 6.05 25.50
CA GLN A 73 5.67 4.94 26.34
C GLN A 73 4.25 4.49 25.95
N PRO A 74 4.04 3.17 25.74
CA PRO A 74 2.70 2.63 25.57
C PRO A 74 1.83 2.96 26.78
N ARG A 75 0.52 3.14 26.56
CA ARG A 75 -0.42 3.31 27.66
C ARG A 75 -0.43 2.03 28.52
N PRO A 76 -0.64 2.13 29.84
CA PRO A 76 -0.78 0.97 30.71
C PRO A 76 -1.83 -0.01 30.14
N GLY A 77 -1.47 -1.28 30.02
CA GLY A 77 -2.31 -2.32 29.42
C GLY A 77 -2.20 -2.47 27.89
N GLN A 78 -1.40 -1.64 27.20
CA GLN A 78 -1.19 -1.73 25.73
C GLN A 78 0.24 -2.10 25.33
N GLU A 79 1.10 -2.42 26.29
CA GLU A 79 2.53 -2.73 26.07
C GLU A 79 2.72 -3.88 25.06
N GLY A 80 1.87 -4.91 25.13
CA GLY A 80 1.89 -6.05 24.21
C GLY A 80 1.28 -5.79 22.83
N MET A 81 0.62 -4.65 22.62
CA MET A 81 -0.16 -4.36 21.39
C MET A 81 0.63 -3.61 20.32
N VAL A 82 1.80 -3.07 20.67
CA VAL A 82 2.62 -2.25 19.75
C VAL A 82 3.07 -3.06 18.53
N LEU A 83 3.64 -4.25 18.75
CA LEU A 83 4.10 -5.12 17.67
C LEU A 83 2.92 -5.69 16.83
N PRO A 84 1.87 -6.27 17.43
CA PRO A 84 0.68 -6.68 16.69
C PRO A 84 0.03 -5.54 15.89
N GLY A 85 0.00 -4.32 16.45
CA GLY A 85 -0.52 -3.14 15.77
C GLY A 85 0.27 -2.81 14.51
N LEU A 86 1.61 -2.73 14.61
CA LEU A 86 2.48 -2.46 13.46
C LEU A 86 2.36 -3.54 12.37
N ILE A 87 2.30 -4.81 12.77
CA ILE A 87 2.09 -5.94 11.84
C ILE A 87 0.71 -5.84 11.19
N GLY A 88 -0.33 -5.54 11.95
CA GLY A 88 -1.70 -5.35 11.47
C GLY A 88 -1.79 -4.24 10.44
N THR A 89 -1.15 -3.09 10.70
CA THR A 89 -1.05 -1.97 9.76
C THR A 89 -0.34 -2.39 8.47
N GLY A 90 0.78 -3.11 8.56
CA GLY A 90 1.51 -3.62 7.39
C GLY A 90 0.68 -4.60 6.55
N LEU A 91 -0.03 -5.53 7.20
CA LEU A 91 -0.95 -6.47 6.54
C LEU A 91 -2.11 -5.74 5.87
N LEU A 92 -2.68 -4.72 6.52
CA LEU A 92 -3.74 -3.89 5.94
C LEU A 92 -3.25 -3.21 4.65
N PHE A 93 -2.06 -2.61 4.66
CA PHE A 93 -1.49 -2.02 3.44
C PHE A 93 -1.25 -3.04 2.34
N LEU A 94 -0.82 -4.26 2.66
CA LEU A 94 -0.71 -5.35 1.67
C LEU A 94 -2.06 -5.68 1.03
N LEU A 95 -3.12 -5.79 1.85
CA LEU A 95 -4.47 -6.05 1.37
C LEU A 95 -4.99 -4.91 0.49
N VAL A 96 -4.79 -3.67 0.93
CA VAL A 96 -5.16 -2.46 0.17
C VAL A 96 -4.40 -2.40 -1.15
N GLN A 97 -3.10 -2.65 -1.15
CA GLN A 97 -2.30 -2.67 -2.38
C GLN A 97 -2.80 -3.74 -3.34
N ARG A 98 -3.07 -4.95 -2.84
CA ARG A 98 -3.61 -6.04 -3.66
C ARG A 98 -4.99 -5.70 -4.22
N LEU A 99 -5.87 -5.12 -3.41
CA LEU A 99 -7.20 -4.67 -3.82
C LEU A 99 -7.10 -3.58 -4.89
N HIS A 100 -6.22 -2.60 -4.71
CA HIS A 100 -6.00 -1.52 -5.65
C HIS A 100 -5.53 -2.04 -7.02
N LEU A 101 -4.54 -2.93 -7.03
CA LEU A 101 -4.05 -3.56 -8.26
C LEU A 101 -5.13 -4.42 -8.94
N TRP A 102 -5.96 -5.10 -8.16
CA TRP A 102 -7.10 -5.86 -8.70
C TRP A 102 -8.16 -4.96 -9.33
N LEU A 103 -8.47 -3.81 -8.71
CA LEU A 103 -9.40 -2.82 -9.28
C LEU A 103 -8.87 -2.26 -10.60
N ILE A 104 -7.58 -1.92 -10.66
CA ILE A 104 -6.91 -1.51 -11.91
C ILE A 104 -7.10 -2.57 -12.98
N GLU A 105 -6.74 -3.82 -12.69
CA GLU A 105 -6.87 -4.93 -13.65
C GLU A 105 -8.31 -5.13 -14.11
N LYS A 106 -9.27 -5.12 -13.17
CA LYS A 106 -10.70 -5.29 -13.46
C LYS A 106 -11.21 -4.19 -14.39
N THR A 107 -10.76 -2.96 -14.19
CA THR A 107 -11.16 -1.82 -15.03
C THR A 107 -10.54 -1.90 -16.42
N LEU A 108 -9.25 -2.22 -16.53
CA LEU A 108 -8.58 -2.36 -17.83
C LEU A 108 -9.25 -3.46 -18.67
N ARG A 109 -9.55 -4.63 -18.08
CA ARG A 109 -10.26 -5.73 -18.77
C ARG A 109 -11.65 -5.34 -19.28
N ARG A 110 -12.33 -4.36 -18.66
CA ARG A 110 -13.64 -3.88 -19.08
C ARG A 110 -13.56 -2.83 -20.20
N GLY A 111 -12.44 -2.11 -20.30
CA GLY A 111 -12.22 -1.12 -21.37
C GLY A 111 -11.74 -1.74 -22.68
N ASP A 112 -11.16 -2.93 -22.62
CA ASP A 112 -10.71 -3.71 -23.80
C ASP A 112 -11.81 -4.59 -24.45
N SER A 113 -13.07 -4.44 -24.02
CA SER A 113 -14.26 -5.14 -24.59
C SER A 113 -15.09 -4.18 -25.41
#